data_AF-A0A7J3BNX0-F1
#
_entry.id   AF-A0A7J3BNX0-F1
#
_cell.length_a   1.000
_cell.length_b   1.000
_cell.length_c   1.000
_cell.angle_alpha   90.00
_cell.angle_beta   90.00
_cell.angle_gamma   90.00
#
_symmetry.space_group_name_H-M   'P 1'
#
loop_
_entity.id
_entity.type
_entity.pdbx_description
1 polymer ?
#
loop_
_entity_poly.entity_id
_entity_poly.type
_entity_poly.pdbx_seq_one_letter_code
_entity_poly.pdbx_strand_id
1 'polypeptide(L)'
;MNLEEELLKIMSKEELRGELGRVVAEFHGFITKPAALKVIAAERGILKKEITTIGGITTGARNINLVCRVVSVGQLKKYPTKTRSRLLTVEDNTGRIGLLLWNEDAEEAGGIKVGDEIEINNAYEKNGKLSLGYAGYIRIVKRALFTPLAEVEINEGKRVHLRSFVKDTGRLKTDFTFSLSDGEKTVECVLTNKRQAIEKLKEGKEIVIENGLVKDGRVLVDEESRLFLKRENVAVGVVEKIEPIGNEGMLLVLNGNEVRLSRSGAFKLLGVKEVPDVQLSTLINLKRNMFLGRNIVVELESGANGDNVKSG
;
A
#
# COMPACT_ATOMS: atom_id res chain seq x y z
N MET A 1 30.09 -7.93 20.71
CA MET A 1 30.26 -8.94 19.65
C MET A 1 31.31 -8.46 18.66
N ASN A 2 32.36 -9.25 18.40
CA ASN A 2 33.36 -8.93 17.37
C ASN A 2 32.87 -9.49 16.02
N LEU A 3 32.34 -8.63 15.16
CA LEU A 3 31.72 -9.05 13.89
C LEU A 3 32.72 -9.66 12.90
N GLU A 4 33.98 -9.21 12.94
CA GLU A 4 35.03 -9.74 12.07
C GLU A 4 35.33 -11.20 12.44
N GLU A 5 35.41 -11.53 13.72
CA GLU A 5 35.59 -12.90 14.20
C GLU A 5 34.39 -13.81 13.87
N GLU A 6 33.16 -13.34 14.06
CA GLU A 6 31.96 -14.13 13.72
C GLU A 6 31.86 -14.42 12.22
N LEU A 7 32.21 -13.45 11.37
CA LEU A 7 32.27 -13.64 9.92
C LEU A 7 33.35 -14.65 9.53
N LEU A 8 34.53 -14.57 10.15
CA LEU A 8 35.63 -15.53 9.88
C LEU A 8 35.31 -16.98 10.30
N LYS A 9 34.25 -17.21 11.10
CA LYS A 9 33.77 -18.58 11.38
C LYS A 9 33.02 -19.20 10.20
N ILE A 10 32.49 -18.40 9.28
CA ILE A 10 31.64 -18.86 8.16
C ILE A 10 32.22 -18.55 6.77
N MET A 11 33.26 -17.73 6.67
CA MET A 11 33.94 -17.39 5.42
C MET A 11 35.45 -17.20 5.63
N SER A 12 36.23 -17.34 4.56
CA SER A 12 37.68 -17.15 4.62
C SER A 12 38.06 -15.67 4.78
N LYS A 13 39.32 -15.42 5.17
CA LYS A 13 39.86 -14.05 5.31
C LYS A 13 39.93 -13.34 3.96
N GLU A 14 40.24 -14.06 2.90
CA GLU A 14 40.25 -13.55 1.52
C GLU A 14 38.85 -13.18 1.06
N GLU A 15 37.85 -14.03 1.34
CA GLU A 15 36.44 -13.76 1.00
C GLU A 15 35.92 -12.53 1.76
N LEU A 16 36.17 -12.44 3.08
CA LEU A 16 35.78 -11.30 3.88
C LEU A 16 36.41 -9.99 3.40
N ARG A 17 37.67 -10.03 2.96
CA ARG A 17 38.35 -8.85 2.39
C ARG A 17 37.72 -8.42 1.06
N GLY A 18 37.36 -9.39 0.22
CA GLY A 18 36.64 -9.15 -1.03
C GLY A 18 35.28 -8.50 -0.79
N GLU A 19 34.50 -9.06 0.13
CA GLU A 19 33.18 -8.55 0.52
C GLU A 19 33.26 -7.14 1.13
N LEU A 20 34.25 -6.87 1.99
CA LEU A 20 34.48 -5.51 2.50
C LEU A 20 34.76 -4.52 1.37
N GLY A 21 35.57 -4.91 0.38
CA GLY A 21 35.82 -4.09 -0.80
C GLY A 21 34.55 -3.83 -1.61
N ARG A 22 33.73 -4.87 -1.83
CA ARG A 22 32.43 -4.76 -2.51
C ARG A 22 31.51 -3.77 -1.82
N VAL A 23 31.27 -3.95 -0.53
CA VAL A 23 30.33 -3.10 0.23
C VAL A 23 30.84 -1.66 0.31
N VAL A 24 32.14 -1.43 0.52
CA VAL A 24 32.69 -0.06 0.53
C VAL A 24 32.50 0.61 -0.85
N ALA A 25 32.72 -0.11 -1.95
CA ALA A 25 32.52 0.43 -3.29
C ALA A 25 31.04 0.71 -3.61
N GLU A 26 30.13 -0.19 -3.22
CA GLU A 26 28.69 -0.06 -3.40
C GLU A 26 28.13 1.20 -2.70
N PHE A 27 28.67 1.52 -1.53
CA PHE A 27 28.33 2.74 -0.80
C PHE A 27 29.26 3.92 -1.13
N HIS A 28 29.94 3.86 -2.29
CA HIS A 28 30.81 4.92 -2.83
C HIS A 28 31.88 5.44 -1.83
N GLY A 29 32.39 4.57 -0.96
CA GLY A 29 33.40 4.94 0.04
C GLY A 29 32.88 5.70 1.25
N PHE A 30 31.57 5.92 1.38
CA PHE A 30 31.00 6.70 2.49
C PHE A 30 30.79 5.90 3.79
N ILE A 31 31.16 4.61 3.83
CA ILE A 31 31.02 3.77 5.02
C ILE A 31 32.37 3.37 5.61
N THR A 32 32.40 3.21 6.92
CA THR A 32 33.59 2.74 7.65
C THR A 32 33.70 1.21 7.65
N LYS A 33 34.90 0.65 7.87
CA LYS A 33 35.10 -0.80 7.99
C LYS A 33 34.13 -1.45 9.00
N PRO A 34 33.90 -0.89 10.22
CA PRO A 34 32.91 -1.44 11.15
C PRO A 34 31.47 -1.43 10.62
N ALA A 35 31.08 -0.42 9.82
CA ALA A 35 29.78 -0.38 9.18
C ALA A 35 29.67 -1.41 8.06
N ALA A 36 30.71 -1.56 7.24
CA ALA A 36 30.78 -2.59 6.19
C ALA A 36 30.69 -4.01 6.79
N LEU A 37 31.39 -4.27 7.90
CA LEU A 37 31.28 -5.53 8.65
C LEU A 37 29.84 -5.80 9.13
N LYS A 38 29.09 -4.77 9.55
CA LYS A 38 27.68 -4.92 9.94
C LYS A 38 26.80 -5.27 8.74
N VAL A 39 27.03 -4.67 7.59
CA VAL A 39 26.28 -5.00 6.36
C VAL A 39 26.48 -6.47 5.99
N ILE A 40 27.74 -6.91 5.91
CA ILE A 40 28.08 -8.31 5.58
C ILE A 40 27.50 -9.26 6.64
N ALA A 41 27.63 -8.95 7.93
CA ALA A 41 27.08 -9.78 8.99
C ALA A 41 25.53 -9.85 8.97
N ALA A 42 24.85 -8.79 8.52
CA ALA A 42 23.41 -8.82 8.32
C ALA A 42 23.02 -9.67 7.10
N GLU A 43 23.71 -9.54 5.97
CA GLU A 43 23.50 -10.36 4.76
C GLU A 43 23.71 -11.85 5.04
N ARG A 44 24.69 -12.20 5.87
CA ARG A 44 25.00 -13.59 6.25
C ARG A 44 24.16 -14.09 7.43
N GLY A 45 23.19 -13.32 7.91
CA GLY A 45 22.28 -13.73 8.99
C GLY A 45 22.92 -13.88 10.37
N ILE A 46 24.16 -13.40 10.56
CA ILE A 46 24.86 -13.38 11.85
C ILE A 46 24.20 -12.35 12.78
N LEU A 47 23.89 -11.17 12.24
CA LEU A 47 23.12 -10.17 12.96
C LEU A 47 21.64 -10.56 12.91
N LYS A 48 21.20 -11.36 13.88
CA LYS A 48 19.78 -11.53 14.16
C LYS A 48 19.25 -10.22 14.74
N LYS A 49 18.24 -9.64 14.09
CA LYS A 49 17.53 -8.50 14.64
C LYS A 49 16.83 -8.95 15.91
N GLU A 50 17.09 -8.23 17.01
CA GLU A 50 16.32 -8.44 18.23
C GLU A 50 14.89 -7.97 18.00
N ILE A 51 13.96 -8.91 18.16
CA ILE A 51 12.52 -8.65 18.11
C ILE A 51 12.07 -8.25 19.51
N THR A 52 11.55 -7.04 19.64
CA THR A 52 10.98 -6.48 20.86
C THR A 52 9.48 -6.73 20.88
N THR A 53 8.96 -7.27 21.98
CA THR A 53 7.52 -7.36 22.22
C THR A 53 6.95 -6.01 22.61
N ILE A 54 5.69 -5.72 22.28
CA ILE A 54 5.05 -4.42 22.54
C ILE A 54 5.12 -4.03 24.03
N GLY A 55 4.83 -4.94 24.93
CA GLY A 55 4.90 -4.72 26.39
C GLY A 55 6.31 -4.49 26.93
N GLY A 56 7.35 -4.81 26.14
CA GLY A 56 8.75 -4.56 26.49
C GLY A 56 9.27 -3.20 26.02
N ILE A 57 8.46 -2.41 25.29
CA ILE A 57 8.87 -1.12 24.76
C ILE A 57 8.85 -0.08 25.88
N THR A 58 10.02 0.45 26.21
CA THR A 58 10.17 1.53 27.19
C THR A 58 10.06 2.91 26.55
N THR A 59 9.72 3.92 27.35
CA THR A 59 9.68 5.32 26.88
C THR A 59 11.03 5.75 26.30
N GLY A 60 11.01 6.36 25.11
CA GLY A 60 12.19 6.82 24.38
C GLY A 60 13.03 5.71 23.74
N ALA A 61 12.57 4.46 23.76
CA ALA A 61 13.28 3.35 23.11
C ALA A 61 13.50 3.61 21.61
N ARG A 62 14.63 3.12 21.09
CA ARG A 62 15.05 3.28 19.69
C ARG A 62 15.48 1.93 19.11
N ASN A 63 15.60 1.86 17.79
CA ASN A 63 15.97 0.65 17.05
C ASN A 63 15.04 -0.54 17.34
N ILE A 64 13.75 -0.25 17.59
CA ILE A 64 12.73 -1.25 17.89
C ILE A 64 12.44 -2.01 16.59
N ASN A 65 12.56 -3.33 16.63
CA ASN A 65 12.04 -4.22 15.60
C ASN A 65 10.96 -5.08 16.23
N LEU A 66 9.81 -5.22 15.59
CA LEU A 66 8.70 -5.97 16.16
C LEU A 66 7.87 -6.66 15.07
N VAL A 67 7.25 -7.79 15.43
CA VAL A 67 6.26 -8.47 14.59
C VAL A 67 4.93 -8.39 15.32
N CYS A 68 3.89 -7.92 14.63
CA CYS A 68 2.59 -7.63 15.24
C CYS A 68 1.45 -7.78 14.23
N ARG A 69 0.23 -7.90 14.75
CA ARG A 69 -1.00 -7.88 13.97
C ARG A 69 -1.59 -6.47 13.96
N VAL A 70 -2.05 -6.02 12.79
CA VAL A 70 -2.77 -4.74 12.68
C VAL A 70 -4.20 -4.89 13.18
N VAL A 71 -4.62 -4.03 14.11
CA VAL A 71 -6.00 -4.02 14.64
C VAL A 71 -6.84 -2.86 14.13
N SER A 72 -6.20 -1.75 13.74
CA SER A 72 -6.91 -0.64 13.10
C SER A 72 -6.01 0.13 12.15
N VAL A 73 -6.63 0.67 11.09
CA VAL A 73 -5.98 1.51 10.10
C VAL A 73 -6.72 2.84 10.02
N GLY A 74 -6.12 3.87 10.59
CA GLY A 74 -6.69 5.23 10.57
C GLY A 74 -6.74 5.83 9.17
N GLN A 75 -7.55 6.87 9.01
CA GLN A 75 -7.61 7.64 7.78
C GLN A 75 -6.32 8.43 7.53
N LEU A 76 -6.00 8.68 6.25
CA LEU A 76 -4.90 9.55 5.86
C LEU A 76 -5.27 11.01 6.20
N LYS A 77 -4.62 11.58 7.21
CA LYS A 77 -4.78 13.00 7.57
C LYS A 77 -3.81 13.84 6.75
N LYS A 78 -4.31 14.91 6.14
CA LYS A 78 -3.52 15.89 5.38
C LYS A 78 -3.48 17.21 6.16
N TYR A 79 -2.30 17.80 6.27
CA TYR A 79 -2.11 19.08 6.96
C TYR A 79 -1.81 20.22 5.97
N PRO A 80 -2.02 21.50 6.35
CA PRO A 80 -1.70 22.65 5.50
C PRO A 80 -0.23 22.70 5.08
N THR A 81 0.68 22.14 5.88
CA THR A 81 2.13 22.07 5.62
C THR A 81 2.52 21.04 4.54
N LYS A 82 1.56 20.56 3.73
CA LYS A 82 1.69 19.44 2.77
C LYS A 82 2.09 18.09 3.38
N THR A 83 2.33 18.04 4.69
CA THR A 83 2.60 16.80 5.42
C THR A 83 1.34 15.96 5.54
N ARG A 84 1.55 14.65 5.68
CA ARG A 84 0.48 13.66 5.80
C ARG A 84 0.80 12.73 6.95
N SER A 85 -0.22 12.19 7.60
CA SER A 85 -0.02 11.19 8.65
C SER A 85 -1.09 10.13 8.62
N ARG A 86 -0.72 8.92 9.05
CA ARG A 86 -1.64 7.82 9.30
C ARG A 86 -1.26 7.12 10.59
N LEU A 87 -2.26 6.81 11.40
CA LEU A 87 -2.08 6.01 12.61
C LEU A 87 -2.54 4.59 12.33
N LEU A 88 -1.65 3.62 12.53
CA LEU A 88 -2.03 2.22 12.68
C LEU A 88 -2.10 1.90 14.17
N THR A 89 -2.99 1.02 14.57
CA THR A 89 -2.89 0.36 15.88
C THR A 89 -2.49 -1.08 15.63
N VAL A 90 -1.49 -1.55 16.37
CA VAL A 90 -0.96 -2.90 16.25
C VAL A 90 -0.97 -3.60 17.60
N GLU A 91 -1.02 -4.92 17.58
CA GLU A 91 -1.05 -5.76 18.77
C GLU A 91 -0.16 -6.99 18.65
N ASP A 92 0.30 -7.47 19.79
CA ASP A 92 0.90 -8.78 19.99
C ASP A 92 0.35 -9.38 21.30
N ASN A 93 0.89 -10.52 21.74
CA ASN A 93 0.43 -11.18 22.96
C ASN A 93 0.72 -10.40 24.26
N THR A 94 1.50 -9.32 24.18
CA THR A 94 1.97 -8.54 25.33
C THR A 94 1.32 -7.16 25.42
N GLY A 95 0.67 -6.67 24.35
CA GLY A 95 -0.06 -5.41 24.41
C GLY A 95 -0.46 -4.83 23.05
N ARG A 96 -0.87 -3.56 23.09
CA ARG A 96 -1.26 -2.75 21.93
C ARG A 96 -0.50 -1.44 21.91
N ILE A 97 -0.09 -0.98 20.72
CA ILE A 97 0.56 0.32 20.55
C ILE A 97 0.17 0.96 19.22
N GLY A 98 0.18 2.30 19.19
CA GLY A 98 -0.05 3.06 17.96
C GLY A 98 1.25 3.27 17.18
N LEU A 99 1.24 3.03 15.87
CA LEU A 99 2.31 3.36 14.94
C LEU A 99 1.89 4.58 14.10
N LEU A 100 2.51 5.72 14.37
CA LEU A 100 2.29 6.97 13.66
C LEU A 100 3.27 7.09 12.49
N LEU A 101 2.72 7.02 11.29
CA LEU A 101 3.43 7.13 10.02
C LEU A 101 3.25 8.51 9.43
N TRP A 102 4.26 8.97 8.69
CA TRP A 102 4.31 10.28 8.09
C TRP A 102 4.53 10.19 6.58
N ASN A 103 4.02 11.18 5.85
CA ASN A 103 4.26 11.39 4.41
C ASN A 103 4.11 10.11 3.57
N GLU A 104 5.17 9.67 2.90
CA GLU A 104 5.18 8.49 2.02
C GLU A 104 4.75 7.22 2.77
N ASP A 105 5.29 6.97 3.96
CA ASP A 105 4.91 5.81 4.79
C ASP A 105 3.41 5.82 5.15
N ALA A 106 2.86 7.02 5.39
CA ALA A 106 1.44 7.18 5.67
C ALA A 106 0.55 6.87 4.45
N GLU A 107 1.05 7.09 3.24
CA GLU A 107 0.36 6.77 2.00
C GLU A 107 0.45 5.29 1.68
N GLU A 108 1.64 4.69 1.79
CA GLU A 108 1.88 3.26 1.55
C GLU A 108 1.09 2.36 2.51
N ALA A 109 0.96 2.78 3.77
CA ALA A 109 0.08 2.13 4.75
C ALA A 109 -1.41 2.15 4.34
N GLY A 110 -1.77 2.83 3.26
CA GLY A 110 -2.99 2.64 2.47
C GLY A 110 -3.34 1.19 2.20
N GLY A 111 -2.34 0.40 1.80
CA GLY A 111 -2.50 -0.99 1.39
C GLY A 111 -2.42 -2.02 2.52
N ILE A 112 -2.11 -1.60 3.76
CA ILE A 112 -2.15 -2.47 4.95
C ILE A 112 -3.59 -2.61 5.42
N LYS A 113 -4.00 -3.80 5.82
CA LYS A 113 -5.35 -4.14 6.28
C LYS A 113 -5.38 -4.46 7.76
N VAL A 114 -6.55 -4.25 8.38
CA VAL A 114 -6.82 -4.89 9.67
C VAL A 114 -6.64 -6.40 9.50
N GLY A 115 -6.01 -7.06 10.47
CA GLY A 115 -5.68 -8.48 10.40
C GLY A 115 -4.38 -8.83 9.68
N ASP A 116 -3.76 -7.91 8.93
CA ASP A 116 -2.42 -8.15 8.37
C ASP A 116 -1.42 -8.33 9.51
N GLU A 117 -0.51 -9.29 9.37
CA GLU A 117 0.68 -9.43 10.22
C GLU A 117 1.82 -8.68 9.55
N ILE A 118 2.42 -7.76 10.29
CA ILE A 118 3.47 -6.89 9.80
C ILE A 118 4.71 -6.97 10.68
N GLU A 119 5.85 -6.80 10.04
CA GLU A 119 7.15 -6.62 10.65
C GLU A 119 7.51 -5.13 10.54
N ILE A 120 7.72 -4.48 11.68
CA ILE A 120 8.17 -3.09 11.76
C ILE A 120 9.65 -3.12 12.11
N ASN A 121 10.46 -2.41 11.34
CA ASN A 121 11.90 -2.36 11.51
C ASN A 121 12.36 -0.95 11.83
N ASN A 122 13.36 -0.84 12.71
CA ASN A 122 14.02 0.40 13.08
C ASN A 122 13.01 1.53 13.44
N ALA A 123 12.07 1.21 14.32
CA ALA A 123 11.15 2.18 14.91
C ALA A 123 11.75 2.80 16.18
N TYR A 124 11.14 3.89 16.62
CA TYR A 124 11.40 4.51 17.90
C TYR A 124 10.08 4.86 18.60
N GLU A 125 10.11 4.85 19.93
CA GLU A 125 9.01 5.29 20.78
C GLU A 125 9.10 6.80 21.01
N LYS A 126 7.96 7.47 20.89
CA LYS A 126 7.75 8.86 21.27
C LYS A 126 6.29 9.09 21.66
N ASN A 127 6.06 9.56 22.89
CA ASN A 127 4.75 9.96 23.42
C ASN A 127 3.68 8.83 23.38
N GLY A 128 4.06 7.62 23.78
CA GLY A 128 3.21 6.43 23.83
C GLY A 128 2.94 5.80 22.46
N LYS A 129 3.72 6.17 21.43
CA LYS A 129 3.52 5.72 20.04
C LYS A 129 4.85 5.40 19.39
N LEU A 130 4.81 4.51 18.42
CA LEU A 130 5.93 4.23 17.54
C LEU A 130 5.91 5.16 16.33
N SER A 131 7.10 5.48 15.84
CA SER A 131 7.32 6.08 14.52
C SER A 131 8.53 5.42 13.87
N LEU A 132 8.58 5.42 12.54
CA LEU A 132 9.71 4.87 11.80
C LEU A 132 10.92 5.81 11.92
N GLY A 133 12.10 5.24 12.19
CA GLY A 133 13.37 5.96 12.11
C GLY A 133 13.77 6.25 10.66
N TYR A 134 14.92 6.92 10.46
CA TYR A 134 15.40 7.32 9.14
C TYR A 134 15.52 6.18 8.12
N ALA A 135 15.84 4.97 8.58
CA ALA A 135 15.89 3.75 7.77
C ALA A 135 14.85 2.73 8.24
N GLY A 136 13.76 3.20 8.85
CA GLY A 136 12.65 2.37 9.29
C GLY A 136 11.77 1.98 8.13
N TYR A 137 11.22 0.78 8.18
CA TYR A 137 10.29 0.29 7.17
C TYR A 137 9.30 -0.70 7.76
N ILE A 138 8.20 -0.91 7.05
CA ILE A 138 7.20 -1.93 7.38
C ILE A 138 7.20 -2.96 6.26
N ARG A 139 7.16 -4.23 6.63
CA ARG A 139 6.96 -5.34 5.70
C ARG A 139 5.75 -6.14 6.12
N ILE A 140 4.90 -6.50 5.17
CA ILE A 140 3.78 -7.38 5.45
C ILE A 140 4.28 -8.82 5.40
N VAL A 141 4.15 -9.53 6.52
CA VAL A 141 4.59 -10.92 6.69
C VAL A 141 3.47 -11.86 6.27
N LYS A 142 2.23 -11.54 6.66
CA LYS A 142 1.03 -12.33 6.32
C LYS A 142 -0.15 -11.41 6.04
N ARG A 143 -0.88 -11.69 4.97
CA ARG A 143 -2.09 -10.94 4.61
C ARG A 143 -3.31 -11.46 5.36
N ALA A 144 -4.17 -10.54 5.77
CA ALA A 144 -5.53 -10.84 6.19
C ALA A 144 -6.28 -11.53 5.04
N LEU A 145 -6.99 -12.60 5.38
CA LEU A 145 -7.78 -13.36 4.43
C LEU A 145 -9.13 -12.70 4.19
N PHE A 146 -9.68 -12.91 3.00
CA PHE A 146 -11.07 -12.61 2.71
C PHE A 146 -11.95 -13.75 3.22
N THR A 147 -13.06 -13.39 3.87
CA THR A 147 -14.10 -14.31 4.30
C THR A 147 -15.00 -14.63 3.10
N PRO A 148 -15.20 -15.91 2.75
CA PRO A 148 -16.21 -16.31 1.76
C PRO A 148 -17.60 -15.81 2.16
N LEU A 149 -18.46 -15.46 1.20
CA LEU A 149 -19.81 -14.96 1.54
C LEU A 149 -20.64 -16.00 2.30
N ALA A 150 -20.45 -17.28 1.99
CA ALA A 150 -21.09 -18.40 2.70
C ALA A 150 -20.74 -18.47 4.20
N GLU A 151 -19.62 -17.89 4.60
CA GLU A 151 -19.15 -17.89 5.99
C GLU A 151 -19.53 -16.62 6.75
N VAL A 152 -20.25 -15.67 6.14
CA VAL A 152 -20.60 -14.41 6.83
C VAL A 152 -21.45 -14.67 8.06
N GLU A 153 -22.51 -15.47 7.95
CA GLU A 153 -23.44 -15.75 9.06
C GLU A 153 -22.77 -16.41 10.27
N ILE A 154 -21.81 -17.33 10.04
CA ILE A 154 -21.08 -17.99 11.14
C ILE A 154 -20.07 -17.06 11.84
N ASN A 155 -19.84 -15.87 11.28
CA ASN A 155 -18.97 -14.83 11.83
C ASN A 155 -19.76 -13.74 12.58
N GLU A 156 -20.98 -14.01 13.02
CA GLU A 156 -21.81 -13.10 13.83
C GLU A 156 -21.03 -12.44 14.98
N GLY A 157 -21.15 -11.11 15.09
CA GLY A 157 -20.43 -10.29 16.08
C GLY A 157 -18.95 -10.06 15.79
N LYS A 158 -18.39 -10.67 14.74
CA LYS A 158 -16.98 -10.50 14.33
C LYS A 158 -16.85 -9.54 13.16
N ARG A 159 -15.62 -9.07 12.92
CA ARG A 159 -15.28 -8.28 11.74
C ARG A 159 -14.67 -9.14 10.65
N VAL A 160 -15.10 -8.94 9.41
CA VAL A 160 -14.71 -9.72 8.22
C VAL A 160 -14.15 -8.82 7.12
N HIS A 161 -13.39 -9.43 6.21
CA HIS A 161 -12.96 -8.80 4.96
C HIS A 161 -13.68 -9.48 3.81
N LEU A 162 -14.37 -8.73 2.96
CA LEU A 162 -15.08 -9.29 1.81
C LEU A 162 -14.51 -8.72 0.52
N ARG A 163 -14.50 -9.55 -0.51
CA ARG A 163 -14.29 -9.14 -1.90
C ARG A 163 -15.35 -9.84 -2.72
N SER A 164 -16.21 -9.06 -3.37
CA SER A 164 -17.31 -9.60 -4.14
C SER A 164 -17.90 -8.54 -5.07
N PHE A 165 -18.91 -8.93 -5.85
CA PHE A 165 -19.61 -8.06 -6.79
C PHE A 165 -20.89 -7.51 -6.17
N VAL A 166 -21.16 -6.24 -6.40
CA VAL A 166 -22.45 -5.62 -6.04
C VAL A 166 -23.54 -6.25 -6.91
N LYS A 167 -24.58 -6.81 -6.31
CA LYS A 167 -25.74 -7.37 -7.00
C LYS A 167 -26.90 -6.37 -7.05
N ASP A 168 -27.26 -5.78 -5.93
CA ASP A 168 -28.29 -4.74 -5.88
C ASP A 168 -27.92 -3.61 -4.93
N THR A 169 -28.62 -2.48 -5.07
CA THR A 169 -28.47 -1.30 -4.20
C THR A 169 -29.85 -0.81 -3.78
N GLY A 170 -29.96 -0.26 -2.58
CA GLY A 170 -31.22 0.15 -1.99
C GLY A 170 -31.05 1.17 -0.87
N ARG A 171 -32.16 1.44 -0.17
CA ARG A 171 -32.20 2.33 0.99
C ARG A 171 -33.05 1.71 2.08
N LEU A 172 -32.57 1.78 3.32
CA LEU A 172 -33.30 1.40 4.52
C LEU A 172 -33.37 2.60 5.47
N LYS A 173 -34.54 3.25 5.55
CA LYS A 173 -34.73 4.52 6.28
C LYS A 173 -33.69 5.58 5.85
N THR A 174 -32.73 5.93 6.72
CA THR A 174 -31.65 6.89 6.46
C THR A 174 -30.39 6.25 5.87
N ASP A 175 -30.30 4.93 5.92
CA ASP A 175 -29.08 4.18 5.62
C ASP A 175 -29.14 3.64 4.20
N PHE A 176 -27.96 3.48 3.60
CA PHE A 176 -27.83 2.89 2.29
C PHE A 176 -27.55 1.41 2.43
N THR A 177 -28.23 0.60 1.61
CA THR A 177 -28.04 -0.84 1.59
C THR A 177 -27.57 -1.28 0.22
N PHE A 178 -26.79 -2.35 0.17
CA PHE A 178 -26.42 -3.01 -1.06
C PHE A 178 -26.19 -4.49 -0.77
N SER A 179 -26.32 -5.33 -1.77
CA SER A 179 -26.02 -6.76 -1.64
C SER A 179 -24.76 -7.13 -2.40
N LEU A 180 -23.97 -8.01 -1.79
CA LEU A 180 -22.82 -8.66 -2.42
C LEU A 180 -23.19 -10.05 -2.86
N SER A 181 -22.72 -10.47 -4.04
CA SER A 181 -22.95 -11.80 -4.57
C SER A 181 -21.71 -12.36 -5.27
N ASP A 182 -21.40 -13.62 -4.98
CA ASP A 182 -20.39 -14.42 -5.69
C ASP A 182 -21.02 -15.40 -6.70
N GLY A 183 -22.36 -15.41 -6.79
CA GLY A 183 -23.14 -16.29 -7.67
C GLY A 183 -23.82 -17.43 -6.92
N GLU A 184 -23.32 -17.79 -5.74
CA GLU A 184 -23.89 -18.85 -4.89
C GLU A 184 -24.59 -18.28 -3.66
N LYS A 185 -23.99 -17.25 -3.05
CA LYS A 185 -24.50 -16.58 -1.86
C LYS A 185 -24.69 -15.11 -2.12
N THR A 186 -25.70 -14.55 -1.46
CA THR A 186 -25.95 -13.10 -1.43
C THR A 186 -25.96 -12.64 0.02
N VAL A 187 -25.20 -11.58 0.32
CA VAL A 187 -25.08 -11.00 1.66
C VAL A 187 -25.48 -9.53 1.61
N GLU A 188 -26.42 -9.14 2.46
CA GLU A 188 -26.84 -7.75 2.61
C GLU A 188 -25.80 -6.96 3.41
N CYS A 189 -25.43 -5.80 2.90
CA CYS A 189 -24.49 -4.87 3.51
C CYS A 189 -25.20 -3.56 3.80
N VAL A 190 -24.93 -2.97 4.97
CA VAL A 190 -25.48 -1.69 5.40
C VAL A 190 -24.35 -0.69 5.54
N LEU A 191 -24.40 0.37 4.75
CA LEU A 191 -23.42 1.44 4.78
C LEU A 191 -23.89 2.53 5.75
N THR A 192 -23.27 2.56 6.92
CA THR A 192 -23.52 3.61 7.92
C THR A 192 -22.59 4.80 7.64
N ASN A 193 -23.12 6.02 7.65
CA ASN A 193 -22.37 7.29 7.60
C ASN A 193 -21.51 7.63 6.36
N LYS A 194 -21.48 6.85 5.28
CA LYS A 194 -20.68 7.16 4.06
C LYS A 194 -21.51 7.47 2.80
N ARG A 195 -22.33 8.53 2.87
CA ARG A 195 -23.27 8.93 1.79
C ARG A 195 -22.63 9.15 0.41
N GLN A 196 -21.37 9.58 0.34
CA GLN A 196 -20.69 9.90 -0.93
C GLN A 196 -20.23 8.67 -1.73
N ALA A 197 -20.12 7.48 -1.10
CA ALA A 197 -19.71 6.26 -1.79
C ALA A 197 -20.84 5.63 -2.62
N ILE A 198 -22.09 6.03 -2.33
CA ILE A 198 -23.33 5.45 -2.86
C ILE A 198 -23.43 5.62 -4.37
N GLU A 199 -23.17 6.81 -4.90
CA GLU A 199 -23.36 7.12 -6.33
C GLU A 199 -22.45 6.29 -7.24
N LYS A 200 -21.36 5.75 -6.69
CA LYS A 200 -20.36 4.97 -7.44
C LYS A 200 -20.55 3.46 -7.30
N LEU A 201 -21.43 3.02 -6.40
CA LEU A 201 -21.85 1.63 -6.27
C LEU A 201 -22.90 1.35 -7.35
N LYS A 202 -22.57 0.44 -8.25
CA LYS A 202 -23.44 0.00 -9.34
C LYS A 202 -23.41 -1.52 -9.36
N GLU A 203 -24.49 -2.13 -9.81
CA GLU A 203 -24.56 -3.56 -10.07
C GLU A 203 -23.38 -4.02 -10.96
N GLY A 204 -22.86 -5.22 -10.68
CA GLY A 204 -21.71 -5.82 -11.36
C GLY A 204 -20.35 -5.28 -10.91
N LYS A 205 -20.30 -4.24 -10.06
CA LYS A 205 -19.04 -3.66 -9.61
C LYS A 205 -18.34 -4.51 -8.57
N GLU A 206 -17.08 -4.86 -8.81
CA GLU A 206 -16.26 -5.51 -7.79
C GLU A 206 -15.83 -4.50 -6.71
N ILE A 207 -16.08 -4.86 -5.46
CA ILE A 207 -15.71 -4.05 -4.31
C ILE A 207 -14.98 -4.90 -3.27
N VAL A 208 -14.25 -4.21 -2.42
CA VAL A 208 -13.58 -4.77 -1.26
C VAL A 208 -14.07 -4.05 -0.01
N ILE A 209 -14.64 -4.80 0.92
CA ILE A 209 -14.96 -4.34 2.27
C ILE A 209 -13.86 -4.87 3.18
N GLU A 210 -13.24 -3.98 3.93
CA GLU A 210 -12.31 -4.36 4.99
C GLU A 210 -12.88 -4.00 6.34
N ASN A 211 -12.77 -4.94 7.28
CA ASN A 211 -13.17 -4.74 8.67
C ASN A 211 -14.67 -4.43 8.83
N GLY A 212 -15.51 -5.07 8.02
CA GLY A 212 -16.98 -4.97 8.11
C GLY A 212 -17.51 -5.81 9.27
N LEU A 213 -18.41 -5.26 10.09
CA LEU A 213 -18.96 -5.95 11.25
C LEU A 213 -20.14 -6.83 10.84
N VAL A 214 -20.09 -8.12 11.11
CA VAL A 214 -21.22 -9.01 10.91
C VAL A 214 -22.21 -8.82 12.06
N LYS A 215 -23.45 -8.48 11.72
CA LYS A 215 -24.54 -8.33 12.68
C LYS A 215 -25.88 -8.66 12.03
N ASP A 216 -26.67 -9.50 12.68
CA ASP A 216 -28.00 -9.93 12.23
C ASP A 216 -27.95 -10.52 10.80
N GLY A 217 -26.90 -11.29 10.49
CA GLY A 217 -26.68 -11.86 9.14
C GLY A 217 -26.30 -10.85 8.05
N ARG A 218 -26.08 -9.59 8.43
CA ARG A 218 -25.70 -8.48 7.53
C ARG A 218 -24.27 -8.04 7.81
N VAL A 219 -23.68 -7.32 6.88
CA VAL A 219 -22.36 -6.70 7.05
C VAL A 219 -22.52 -5.19 7.20
N LEU A 220 -22.27 -4.68 8.40
CA LEU A 220 -22.23 -3.26 8.68
C LEU A 220 -20.88 -2.69 8.25
N VAL A 221 -20.92 -1.69 7.37
CA VAL A 221 -19.77 -0.92 6.94
C VAL A 221 -19.81 0.40 7.70
N ASP A 222 -19.01 0.50 8.76
CA ASP A 222 -19.00 1.60 9.72
C ASP A 222 -17.75 2.50 9.57
N GLU A 223 -17.46 3.32 10.59
CA GLU A 223 -16.29 4.20 10.63
C GLU A 223 -14.96 3.44 10.76
N GLU A 224 -14.99 2.22 11.31
CA GLU A 224 -13.83 1.33 11.40
C GLU A 224 -13.64 0.47 10.14
N SER A 225 -14.65 0.42 9.27
CA SER A 225 -14.59 -0.25 7.98
C SER A 225 -13.99 0.64 6.88
N ARG A 226 -13.32 0.01 5.92
CA ARG A 226 -12.89 0.65 4.66
C ARG A 226 -13.57 -0.02 3.49
N LEU A 227 -14.11 0.78 2.58
CA LEU A 227 -14.74 0.33 1.35
C LEU A 227 -13.88 0.80 0.17
N PHE A 228 -13.37 -0.15 -0.59
CA PHE A 228 -12.62 0.11 -1.82
C PHE A 228 -13.45 -0.35 -3.00
N LEU A 229 -13.73 0.59 -3.89
CA LEU A 229 -14.30 0.32 -5.20
C LEU A 229 -13.13 -0.05 -6.12
N LYS A 230 -13.18 -1.21 -6.77
CA LYS A 230 -12.18 -1.51 -7.80
C LYS A 230 -12.29 -0.44 -8.90
N ARG A 231 -11.14 0.09 -9.31
CA ARG A 231 -11.11 0.99 -10.46
C ARG A 231 -11.41 0.17 -11.70
N GLU A 232 -12.45 0.57 -12.42
CA GLU A 232 -12.76 0.04 -13.74
C GLU A 232 -11.88 0.73 -14.78
N ASN A 233 -11.60 0.05 -15.89
CA ASN A 233 -10.82 0.59 -17.01
C ASN A 233 -9.50 1.22 -16.57
N VAL A 234 -8.64 0.47 -15.85
CA VAL A 234 -7.29 0.92 -15.52
C VAL A 234 -6.24 0.06 -16.18
N ALA A 235 -5.17 0.68 -16.66
CA ALA A 235 -3.93 0.00 -16.99
C ALA A 235 -2.96 0.11 -15.80
N VAL A 236 -2.29 -0.99 -15.47
CA VAL A 236 -1.30 -1.05 -14.38
C VAL A 236 -0.01 -1.63 -14.93
N GLY A 237 1.11 -0.97 -14.66
CA GLY A 237 2.41 -1.51 -15.01
C GLY A 237 3.56 -0.54 -14.77
N VAL A 238 4.77 -1.07 -14.91
CA VAL A 238 6.01 -0.30 -14.87
C VAL A 238 6.10 0.54 -16.14
N VAL A 239 6.31 1.84 -15.99
CA VAL A 239 6.45 2.75 -17.13
C VAL A 239 7.80 2.55 -17.80
N GLU A 240 7.78 2.02 -19.01
CA GLU A 240 8.97 1.83 -19.84
C GLU A 240 9.19 3.04 -20.77
N LYS A 241 8.10 3.63 -21.25
CA LYS A 241 8.14 4.73 -22.22
C LYS A 241 7.00 5.72 -21.99
N ILE A 242 7.26 7.00 -22.25
CA ILE A 242 6.27 8.09 -22.27
C ILE A 242 6.54 8.97 -23.49
N GLU A 243 5.56 9.15 -24.37
CA GLU A 243 5.67 10.02 -25.54
C GLU A 243 4.41 10.87 -25.75
N PRO A 244 4.54 12.13 -26.20
CA PRO A 244 3.39 12.93 -26.60
C PRO A 244 2.78 12.39 -27.90
N ILE A 245 1.45 12.33 -27.96
CA ILE A 245 0.68 12.16 -29.20
C ILE A 245 0.24 13.57 -29.63
N GLY A 246 1.16 14.30 -30.25
CA GLY A 246 0.98 15.73 -30.53
C GLY A 246 0.63 16.50 -29.26
N ASN A 247 -0.37 17.39 -29.35
CA ASN A 247 -0.93 18.09 -28.19
C ASN A 247 -2.23 17.42 -27.68
N GLU A 248 -2.66 16.33 -28.33
CA GLU A 248 -3.97 15.69 -28.11
C GLU A 248 -3.92 14.58 -27.07
N GLY A 249 -2.74 14.06 -26.75
CA GLY A 249 -2.63 12.95 -25.82
C GLY A 249 -1.21 12.50 -25.51
N MET A 250 -1.13 11.34 -24.87
CA MET A 250 0.12 10.75 -24.41
C MET A 250 0.08 9.23 -24.60
N LEU A 251 1.15 8.68 -25.14
CA LEU A 251 1.40 7.24 -25.22
C LEU A 251 2.26 6.84 -24.02
N LEU A 252 1.85 5.78 -23.34
CA LEU A 252 2.61 5.09 -22.30
C LEU A 252 2.88 3.67 -22.77
N VAL A 253 4.06 3.13 -22.46
CA VAL A 253 4.31 1.68 -22.53
C VAL A 253 4.40 1.17 -21.11
N LEU A 254 3.45 0.32 -20.71
CA LEU A 254 3.35 -0.27 -19.38
C LEU A 254 3.55 -1.78 -19.47
N ASN A 255 4.64 -2.31 -18.92
CA ASN A 255 5.00 -3.74 -19.03
C ASN A 255 4.90 -4.26 -20.49
N GLY A 256 5.47 -3.54 -21.46
CA GLY A 256 5.38 -3.83 -22.89
C GLY A 256 4.04 -3.55 -23.59
N ASN A 257 2.99 -3.12 -22.87
CA ASN A 257 1.68 -2.82 -23.47
C ASN A 257 1.51 -1.31 -23.72
N GLU A 258 1.07 -0.94 -24.92
CA GLU A 258 0.74 0.44 -25.25
C GLU A 258 -0.57 0.89 -24.60
N VAL A 259 -0.53 2.04 -23.94
CA VAL A 259 -1.67 2.70 -23.31
C VAL A 259 -1.74 4.13 -23.79
N ARG A 260 -2.83 4.48 -24.47
CA ARG A 260 -3.07 5.83 -24.97
C ARG A 260 -3.98 6.60 -24.02
N LEU A 261 -3.56 7.82 -23.69
CA LEU A 261 -4.35 8.77 -22.91
C LEU A 261 -4.70 9.97 -23.77
N SER A 262 -5.93 10.47 -23.59
CA SER A 262 -6.32 11.78 -24.07
C SER A 262 -5.47 12.86 -23.39
N ARG A 263 -5.57 14.08 -23.91
CA ARG A 263 -4.97 15.27 -23.30
C ARG A 263 -5.38 15.40 -21.84
N SER A 264 -6.66 15.26 -21.54
CA SER A 264 -7.16 15.38 -20.17
C SER A 264 -6.61 14.26 -19.27
N GLY A 265 -6.61 13.02 -19.75
CA GLY A 265 -6.01 11.89 -19.06
C GLY A 265 -4.51 12.09 -18.78
N ALA A 266 -3.78 12.66 -19.73
CA ALA A 266 -2.37 12.97 -19.58
C ALA A 266 -2.11 14.07 -18.53
N PHE A 267 -2.85 15.18 -18.56
CA PHE A 267 -2.76 16.23 -17.55
C PHE A 267 -3.06 15.71 -16.14
N LYS A 268 -4.09 14.86 -16.02
CA LYS A 268 -4.45 14.19 -14.76
C LYS A 268 -3.31 13.29 -14.25
N LEU A 269 -2.70 12.47 -15.11
CA LEU A 269 -1.55 11.64 -14.73
C LEU A 269 -0.35 12.49 -14.29
N LEU A 270 -0.06 13.56 -15.03
CA LEU A 270 1.03 14.49 -14.72
C LEU A 270 0.77 15.33 -13.47
N GLY A 271 -0.44 15.27 -12.89
CA GLY A 271 -0.83 16.01 -11.70
C GLY A 271 -0.83 17.52 -11.94
N VAL A 272 -1.23 17.96 -13.14
CA VAL A 272 -1.32 19.37 -13.53
C VAL A 272 -2.75 19.65 -13.97
N LYS A 273 -3.30 20.82 -13.58
CA LYS A 273 -4.61 21.25 -14.08
C LYS A 273 -4.50 21.53 -15.58
N GLU A 274 -5.47 21.06 -16.35
CA GLU A 274 -5.52 21.32 -17.78
C GLU A 274 -5.70 22.82 -18.07
N VAL A 275 -4.80 23.36 -18.90
CA VAL A 275 -4.80 24.76 -19.34
C VAL A 275 -4.63 24.76 -20.87
N PRO A 276 -5.45 25.51 -21.63
CA PRO A 276 -5.42 25.49 -23.09
C PRO A 276 -4.03 25.82 -23.68
N ASP A 277 -3.36 26.83 -23.12
CA ASP A 277 -2.13 27.41 -23.68
C ASP A 277 -0.86 26.61 -23.39
N VAL A 278 -0.95 25.56 -22.56
CA VAL A 278 0.22 24.76 -22.16
C VAL A 278 0.38 23.57 -23.11
N GLN A 279 1.52 23.50 -23.80
CA GLN A 279 1.82 22.33 -24.63
C GLN A 279 2.08 21.08 -23.78
N LEU A 280 1.41 19.98 -24.14
CA LEU A 280 1.51 18.71 -23.41
C LEU A 280 2.92 18.11 -23.48
N SER A 281 3.59 18.26 -24.62
CA SER A 281 4.99 17.86 -24.81
C SER A 281 5.93 18.50 -23.78
N THR A 282 5.73 19.78 -23.46
CA THR A 282 6.49 20.50 -22.43
C THR A 282 6.31 19.86 -21.05
N LEU A 283 5.06 19.56 -20.67
CA LEU A 283 4.78 18.93 -19.38
C LEU A 283 5.36 17.51 -19.28
N ILE A 284 5.26 16.73 -20.36
CA ILE A 284 5.84 15.40 -20.45
C ILE A 284 7.37 15.49 -20.28
N ASN A 285 8.04 16.40 -21.00
CA ASN A 285 9.48 16.58 -20.88
C ASN A 285 9.93 16.94 -19.45
N LEU A 286 9.17 17.79 -18.76
CA LEU A 286 9.48 18.20 -17.39
C LEU A 286 9.28 17.07 -16.37
N LYS A 287 8.29 16.19 -16.57
CA LYS A 287 7.87 15.23 -15.54
C LYS A 287 8.13 13.77 -15.87
N ARG A 288 8.49 13.39 -17.11
CA ARG A 288 8.63 11.98 -17.54
C ARG A 288 9.53 11.14 -16.63
N ASN A 289 10.64 11.72 -16.14
CA ASN A 289 11.60 11.03 -15.27
C ASN A 289 11.00 10.68 -13.90
N MET A 290 9.90 11.32 -13.49
CA MET A 290 9.17 10.98 -12.27
C MET A 290 8.38 9.68 -12.39
N PHE A 291 8.21 9.16 -13.61
CA PHE A 291 7.35 8.01 -13.90
C PHE A 291 8.14 6.82 -14.45
N LEU A 292 9.17 7.05 -15.28
CA LEU A 292 10.00 5.98 -15.87
C LEU A 292 10.53 5.03 -14.78
N GLY A 293 10.37 3.73 -15.02
CA GLY A 293 10.77 2.66 -14.09
C GLY A 293 9.85 2.49 -12.87
N ARG A 294 8.80 3.31 -12.71
CA ARG A 294 7.85 3.20 -11.60
C ARG A 294 6.61 2.43 -12.03
N ASN A 295 6.08 1.63 -11.12
CA ASN A 295 4.79 0.99 -11.30
C ASN A 295 3.67 2.02 -11.07
N ILE A 296 2.82 2.24 -12.08
CA ILE A 296 1.73 3.22 -12.00
C ILE A 296 0.38 2.57 -12.28
N VAL A 297 -0.68 3.25 -11.86
CA VAL A 297 -2.07 2.92 -12.20
C VAL A 297 -2.65 4.10 -12.98
N VAL A 298 -3.12 3.83 -14.19
CA VAL A 298 -3.65 4.83 -15.11
C VAL A 298 -5.11 4.54 -15.39
N GLU A 299 -5.99 5.51 -15.20
CA GLU A 299 -7.40 5.42 -15.61
C GLU A 299 -7.50 5.62 -17.13
N LEU A 300 -8.08 4.64 -17.80
CA LEU A 300 -8.40 4.65 -19.22
C LEU A 300 -9.78 5.26 -19.40
N GLU A 301 -9.91 6.12 -20.39
CA GLU A 301 -11.18 6.72 -20.73
C GLU A 301 -12.03 5.70 -21.52
N SER A 302 -13.30 5.57 -21.16
CA SER A 302 -14.25 4.69 -21.84
C SER A 302 -14.46 5.18 -23.28
N GLY A 303 -13.80 4.57 -24.26
CA GLY A 303 -13.97 4.91 -25.68
C GLY A 303 -12.82 4.60 -26.63
N ALA A 304 -11.66 4.12 -26.18
CA ALA A 304 -10.50 3.88 -27.05
C ALA A 304 -10.30 2.41 -27.50
N ASN A 305 -11.32 1.55 -27.35
CA ASN A 305 -11.36 0.23 -27.98
C ASN A 305 -12.51 0.20 -29.00
N GLY A 306 -12.24 0.80 -30.15
CA GLY A 306 -13.05 0.71 -31.36
C GLY A 306 -12.13 0.99 -32.54
N ASP A 307 -11.94 -0.01 -33.37
CA ASP A 307 -11.26 0.04 -34.68
C ASP A 307 -9.72 0.17 -34.66
N ASN A 308 -9.04 -0.98 -34.60
CA ASN A 308 -8.15 -1.44 -35.67
C ASN A 308 -7.53 -2.81 -35.33
N VAL A 309 -8.34 -3.86 -35.43
CA VAL A 309 -7.84 -5.18 -35.86
C VAL A 309 -8.30 -5.36 -37.30
N LYS A 310 -7.57 -4.71 -38.21
CA LYS A 310 -7.50 -5.09 -39.62
C LYS A 310 -6.14 -4.69 -40.16
N SER A 311 -5.29 -5.68 -40.34
CA SER A 311 -4.64 -5.91 -41.62
C SER A 311 -4.00 -7.29 -41.59
N GLY A 312 -4.21 -8.04 -42.67
CA GLY A 312 -3.25 -9.07 -43.07
C GLY A 312 -1.98 -8.45 -43.64
#